data_AF-A0A957DSB8-F1
#
_entry.id   AF-A0A957DSB8-F1
#
_cell.length_a   1.000
_cell.length_b   1.000
_cell.length_c   1.000
_cell.angle_alpha   90.00
_cell.angle_beta   90.00
_cell.angle_gamma   90.00
#
_symmetry.space_group_name_H-M   'P 1'
#
loop_
_entity.id
_entity.type
_entity.pdbx_description
1 polymer ?
#
loop_
_entity_poly.entity_id
_entity_poly.type
_entity_poly.pdbx_seq_one_letter_code
_entity_poly.pdbx_strand_id
1 'polypeptide(L)'
;EVMVTNRPLLGVVWLPITVAGLAGLVYGAYLYFAPRSGETGEVAVSNPFELGPAITFGLLYGVILLVARAAQLYFGDTGVYLSSILSGLADVDAITLSMAELSSSGNLELATAARAIVLATMSNTVVKGGIVLSSGSAALRRALLPGFLLILVTGTVLAFIV
;
A
#
# COMPACT_ATOMS: atom_id res chain seq x y z
N GLU A 1 1.28 11.68 -0.27
CA GLU A 1 1.39 11.87 1.19
C GLU A 1 2.84 12.01 1.64
N VAL A 2 3.71 11.01 1.40
CA VAL A 2 5.14 11.05 1.78
C VAL A 2 5.85 12.35 1.35
N MET A 3 5.64 12.83 0.12
CA MET A 3 6.23 14.10 -0.36
C MET A 3 5.88 15.32 0.52
N VAL A 4 4.67 15.33 1.09
CA VAL A 4 4.16 16.45 1.89
C VAL A 4 4.63 16.31 3.34
N THR A 5 4.55 15.11 3.91
CA THR A 5 4.85 14.85 5.32
C THR A 5 6.34 14.68 5.60
N ASN A 6 7.10 14.07 4.68
CA ASN A 6 8.53 13.77 4.87
C ASN A 6 9.27 13.71 3.53
N ARG A 7 9.80 14.86 3.07
CA ARG A 7 10.54 14.97 1.81
C ARG A 7 11.79 14.07 1.74
N PRO A 8 12.63 13.95 2.78
CA PRO A 8 13.77 13.02 2.74
C PRO A 8 13.35 11.57 2.49
N LEU A 9 12.22 11.13 3.07
CA LEU A 9 11.68 9.79 2.88
C LEU A 9 11.28 9.52 1.42
N LEU A 10 10.86 10.56 0.69
CA LEU A 10 10.56 10.44 -0.74
C LEU A 10 11.78 9.94 -1.52
N GLY A 11 12.99 10.42 -1.21
CA GLY A 11 14.22 10.06 -1.92
C GLY A 11 14.57 8.56 -1.87
N VAL A 12 13.99 7.85 -0.90
CA VAL A 12 14.20 6.42 -0.67
C VAL A 12 13.01 5.61 -1.21
N VAL A 13 11.78 6.06 -0.96
CA VAL A 13 10.54 5.31 -1.29
C VAL A 13 10.10 5.46 -2.75
N TRP A 14 10.49 6.52 -3.45
CA TRP A 14 9.94 6.83 -4.77
C TRP A 14 10.21 5.73 -5.80
N LEU A 15 11.41 5.16 -5.82
CA LEU A 15 11.80 4.17 -6.82
C LEU A 15 10.96 2.86 -6.72
N PRO A 16 10.91 2.17 -5.56
CA PRO A 16 10.12 0.94 -5.45
C PRO A 16 8.63 1.15 -5.77
N ILE A 17 8.06 2.26 -5.30
CA ILE A 17 6.62 2.54 -5.48
C ILE A 17 6.30 2.93 -6.93
N THR A 18 7.12 3.78 -7.56
CA THR A 18 6.88 4.21 -8.95
C THR A 18 7.06 3.07 -9.94
N VAL A 19 8.06 2.22 -9.76
CA VAL A 19 8.27 1.06 -10.64
C VAL A 19 7.13 0.05 -10.50
N ALA A 20 6.71 -0.27 -9.27
CA ALA A 20 5.57 -1.16 -9.04
C ALA A 20 4.27 -0.58 -9.62
N GLY A 21 4.03 0.72 -9.42
CA GLY A 21 2.89 1.44 -9.99
C GLY A 21 2.90 1.45 -11.52
N LEU A 22 4.06 1.71 -12.14
CA LEU A 22 4.22 1.67 -13.59
C LEU A 22 3.99 0.27 -14.15
N ALA A 23 4.49 -0.78 -13.49
CA ALA A 23 4.24 -2.15 -13.91
C ALA A 23 2.73 -2.46 -13.92
N GLY A 24 2.01 -2.04 -12.88
CA GLY A 24 0.55 -2.16 -12.82
C GLY A 24 -0.17 -1.36 -13.91
N LEU A 25 0.24 -0.11 -14.14
CA LEU A 25 -0.35 0.76 -15.16
C LEU A 25 -0.14 0.23 -16.58
N VAL A 26 1.08 -0.21 -16.91
CA VAL A 26 1.40 -0.78 -18.22
C VAL A 26 0.57 -2.04 -18.46
N TYR A 27 0.46 -2.91 -17.46
CA TYR A 27 -0.35 -4.11 -17.58
C TYR A 27 -1.86 -3.79 -17.68
N GLY A 28 -2.34 -2.82 -16.90
CA GLY A 28 -3.71 -2.32 -16.98
C GLY A 28 -4.04 -1.72 -18.35
N ALA A 29 -3.12 -0.95 -18.94
CA ALA A 29 -3.27 -0.40 -20.28
C ALA A 29 -3.33 -1.52 -21.33
N TYR A 30 -2.45 -2.51 -21.25
CA TYR A 30 -2.48 -3.69 -22.11
C TYR A 30 -3.86 -4.40 -22.06
N LEU A 31 -4.41 -4.62 -20.86
CA LEU A 31 -5.75 -5.20 -20.70
C LEU A 31 -6.87 -4.29 -21.17
N TYR A 32 -6.70 -2.97 -21.09
CA TYR A 32 -7.69 -2.01 -21.55
C TYR A 32 -7.85 -2.03 -23.07
N PHE A 33 -6.74 -2.18 -23.81
CA PHE A 33 -6.74 -2.27 -25.27
C PHE A 33 -7.01 -3.68 -25.81
N ALA A 34 -7.09 -4.70 -24.94
CA ALA A 34 -7.46 -6.05 -25.34
C ALA A 34 -8.96 -6.14 -25.70
N PRO A 35 -9.36 -6.97 -26.69
CA PRO A 35 -10.75 -7.13 -27.10
C PRO A 35 -11.64 -7.57 -25.93
N ARG A 36 -12.77 -6.88 -25.71
CA ARG A 36 -13.72 -7.13 -24.62
C ARG A 36 -15.03 -7.73 -25.13
N SER A 37 -15.50 -8.79 -24.47
CA SER A 37 -16.92 -9.16 -24.42
C SER A 37 -17.54 -8.41 -23.24
N GLY A 38 -18.37 -7.41 -23.53
CA GLY A 38 -18.82 -6.42 -22.56
C GLY A 38 -20.00 -6.88 -21.70
N GLU A 39 -19.86 -6.76 -20.39
CA GLU A 39 -20.96 -6.58 -19.45
C GLU A 39 -20.65 -5.35 -18.58
N THR A 40 -21.58 -4.40 -18.55
CA THR A 40 -21.49 -3.19 -17.72
C THR A 40 -22.40 -3.36 -16.52
N GLY A 41 -21.82 -3.43 -15.32
CA GLY A 41 -22.58 -3.30 -14.07
C GLY A 41 -22.60 -1.84 -13.64
N GLU A 42 -23.78 -1.28 -13.39
CA GLU A 42 -23.91 0.02 -12.72
C GLU A 42 -23.52 -0.13 -11.25
N VAL A 43 -22.53 0.64 -10.82
CA VAL A 43 -22.16 0.77 -9.40
C VAL A 43 -22.76 2.07 -8.90
N ALA A 44 -23.63 1.99 -7.89
CA ALA A 44 -24.17 3.17 -7.23
C ALA A 44 -23.04 3.91 -6.50
N VAL A 45 -22.83 5.18 -6.83
CA VAL A 45 -21.81 6.04 -6.22
C VAL A 45 -22.45 6.81 -5.07
N SER A 46 -22.02 6.55 -3.83
CA SER A 46 -22.37 7.36 -2.66
C SER A 46 -21.40 8.53 -2.49
N ASN A 47 -21.81 9.57 -1.76
CA ASN A 47 -21.00 10.76 -1.52
C ASN A 47 -19.74 10.44 -0.68
N PRO A 48 -18.52 10.60 -1.22
CA PRO A 48 -17.28 10.21 -0.55
C PRO A 48 -16.79 11.21 0.52
N PHE A 49 -17.48 12.34 0.72
CA PHE A 49 -17.10 13.41 1.67
C PHE A 49 -18.01 13.47 2.89
N GLU A 50 -18.13 12.36 3.60
CA GLU A 50 -18.85 12.31 4.87
C GLU A 50 -17.91 12.54 6.06
N LEU A 51 -18.35 13.32 7.05
CA LEU A 51 -17.59 13.56 8.29
C LEU A 51 -17.33 12.26 9.07
N GLY A 52 -18.22 11.26 8.96
CA GLY A 52 -18.11 9.97 9.64
C GLY A 52 -16.86 9.17 9.23
N PRO A 53 -16.68 8.86 7.93
CA PRO A 53 -15.45 8.25 7.41
C PRO A 53 -14.18 9.03 7.76
N ALA A 54 -14.21 10.36 7.74
CA ALA A 54 -13.04 11.19 8.09
C ALA A 54 -12.62 11.04 9.56
N ILE A 55 -13.56 11.08 10.50
CA ILE A 55 -13.29 10.84 11.92
C ILE A 55 -12.78 9.41 12.14
N THR A 56 -13.38 8.43 11.46
CA THR A 56 -12.97 7.02 11.52
C THR A 56 -11.53 6.85 11.04
N PHE A 57 -11.16 7.48 9.94
CA PHE A 57 -9.78 7.48 9.43
C PHE A 57 -8.82 8.13 10.42
N GLY A 58 -9.17 9.28 10.99
CA GLY A 58 -8.34 9.97 12.00
C GLY A 58 -8.09 9.11 13.24
N LEU A 59 -9.11 8.42 13.74
CA LEU A 59 -8.97 7.46 14.86
C LEU A 59 -8.09 6.28 14.49
N LEU A 60 -8.31 5.68 13.31
CA LEU A 60 -7.52 4.56 12.82
C LEU A 60 -6.04 4.95 12.68
N TYR A 61 -5.76 6.11 12.07
CA TYR A 61 -4.42 6.68 11.98
C TYR A 61 -3.77 6.83 13.36
N GLY A 62 -4.46 7.41 14.34
CA GLY A 62 -3.95 7.57 15.70
C GLY A 62 -3.61 6.24 16.37
N VAL A 63 -4.47 5.23 16.21
CA VAL A 63 -4.21 3.87 16.73
C VAL A 63 -3.00 3.24 16.06
N ILE A 64 -2.90 3.33 14.73
CA ILE A 64 -1.77 2.76 13.98
C ILE A 64 -0.47 3.45 14.37
N LEU A 65 -0.46 4.79 14.49
CA LEU A 65 0.71 5.55 14.92
C LEU A 65 1.17 5.12 16.31
N LEU A 66 0.22 4.97 17.25
CA LEU A 66 0.49 4.51 18.61
C LEU A 66 1.08 3.09 18.62
N VAL A 67 0.46 2.16 17.89
CA VAL A 67 0.91 0.76 17.81
C VAL A 67 2.28 0.69 17.14
N ALA A 68 2.51 1.42 16.07
CA ALA A 68 3.79 1.45 15.36
C ALA A 68 4.90 2.01 16.25
N ARG A 69 4.63 3.08 17.00
CA ARG A 69 5.58 3.64 17.96
C ARG A 69 5.86 2.68 19.10
N ALA A 70 4.83 2.04 19.66
CA ALA A 70 5.01 1.04 20.71
C ALA A 70 5.84 -0.15 20.18
N ALA A 71 5.54 -0.64 18.99
CA ALA A 71 6.28 -1.72 18.36
C ALA A 71 7.75 -1.35 18.12
N GLN A 72 8.02 -0.12 17.72
CA GLN A 72 9.37 0.42 17.59
C GLN A 72 10.12 0.44 18.93
N LEU A 73 9.46 0.84 20.02
CA LEU A 73 10.09 0.93 21.35
C LEU A 73 10.37 -0.45 21.97
N TYR A 74 9.46 -1.41 21.80
CA TYR A 74 9.57 -2.73 22.44
C TYR A 74 10.28 -3.78 21.58
N PHE A 75 10.16 -3.69 20.25
CA PHE A 75 10.64 -4.70 19.30
C PHE A 75 11.58 -4.15 18.22
N GLY A 76 11.93 -2.85 18.29
CA GLY A 76 12.80 -2.18 17.32
C GLY A 76 12.22 -2.20 15.90
N ASP A 77 13.10 -2.25 14.91
CA ASP A 77 12.74 -2.22 13.49
C ASP A 77 11.84 -3.40 13.09
N THR A 78 12.03 -4.58 13.68
CA THR A 78 11.21 -5.76 13.43
C THR A 78 9.75 -5.52 13.83
N GLY A 79 9.52 -4.82 14.94
CA GLY A 79 8.18 -4.41 15.37
C GLY A 79 7.53 -3.47 14.36
N VAL A 80 8.31 -2.54 13.82
CA VAL A 80 7.84 -1.60 12.78
C VAL A 80 7.46 -2.35 11.51
N TYR A 81 8.25 -3.33 11.06
CA TYR A 81 7.92 -4.13 9.89
C TYR A 81 6.65 -4.98 10.10
N LEU A 82 6.52 -5.65 11.24
CA LEU A 82 5.34 -6.46 11.55
C LEU A 82 4.07 -5.61 11.63
N SER A 83 4.12 -4.51 12.39
CA SER A 83 2.98 -3.58 12.49
C SER A 83 2.60 -3.01 11.13
N SER A 84 3.58 -2.74 10.27
CA SER A 84 3.34 -2.21 8.93
C SER A 84 2.70 -3.23 7.98
N ILE A 85 3.17 -4.48 8.02
CA ILE A 85 2.55 -5.57 7.26
C ILE A 85 1.10 -5.76 7.70
N LEU A 86 0.84 -5.84 9.00
CA LEU A 86 -0.49 -6.07 9.57
C LEU A 86 -1.44 -4.91 9.27
N SER A 87 -0.98 -3.67 9.47
CA SER A 87 -1.79 -2.48 9.19
C SER A 87 -2.07 -2.35 7.69
N GLY A 88 -1.06 -2.62 6.86
CA GLY A 88 -1.17 -2.58 5.40
C GLY A 88 -2.15 -3.59 4.81
N LEU A 89 -2.52 -4.67 5.53
CA LEU A 89 -3.55 -5.61 5.09
C LEU A 89 -4.89 -4.90 4.83
N ALA A 90 -5.25 -3.94 5.69
CA ALA A 90 -6.49 -3.18 5.58
C ALA A 90 -6.30 -1.95 4.70
N ASP A 91 -5.34 -1.10 5.06
CA ASP A 91 -5.09 0.16 4.36
C ASP A 91 -3.62 0.58 4.51
N VAL A 92 -3.02 0.98 3.40
CA VAL A 92 -1.63 1.43 3.32
C VAL A 92 -1.50 2.91 3.69
N ASP A 93 -2.55 3.72 3.59
CA ASP A 93 -2.45 5.18 3.74
C ASP A 93 -2.15 5.58 5.19
N ALA A 94 -2.91 5.01 6.14
CA ALA A 94 -2.73 5.33 7.56
C ALA A 94 -1.35 4.91 8.12
N ILE A 95 -0.83 3.76 7.70
CA ILE A 95 0.52 3.34 8.09
C ILE A 95 1.59 4.16 7.37
N THR A 96 1.36 4.57 6.12
CA THR A 96 2.29 5.42 5.38
C THR A 96 2.45 6.79 6.04
N LEU A 97 1.34 7.41 6.44
CA LEU A 97 1.37 8.65 7.22
C LEU A 97 2.09 8.44 8.55
N SER A 98 1.83 7.32 9.23
CA SER A 98 2.46 7.03 10.53
C SER A 98 3.98 6.88 10.42
N MET A 99 4.46 6.17 9.40
CA MET A 99 5.89 6.01 9.13
C MET A 99 6.56 7.34 8.75
N ALA A 100 5.86 8.15 7.94
CA ALA A 100 6.36 9.47 7.57
C ALA A 100 6.51 10.39 8.78
N GLU A 101 5.52 10.40 9.68
CA GLU A 101 5.52 11.19 10.91
C GLU A 101 6.59 10.73 11.91
N LEU A 102 6.72 9.41 12.14
CA LEU A 102 7.75 8.86 13.01
C LEU A 102 9.17 9.13 12.49
N SER A 103 9.36 9.08 11.17
CA SER A 103 10.64 9.44 10.57
C SER A 103 10.92 10.94 10.63
N SER A 104 9.90 11.79 10.41
CA SER A 104 10.03 13.25 10.44
C SER A 104 10.37 13.77 11.84
N SER A 105 9.79 13.14 12.87
CA SER A 105 10.05 13.43 14.28
C SER A 105 11.38 12.85 14.81
N GLY A 106 12.20 12.22 13.96
CA GLY A 106 13.50 11.63 14.34
C GLY A 106 13.38 10.35 15.17
N ASN A 107 12.18 9.79 15.26
CA ASN A 107 11.86 8.62 16.07
C ASN A 107 12.08 7.30 15.34
N LEU A 108 12.27 7.35 14.02
CA LEU A 108 12.47 6.20 13.14
C LEU A 108 13.46 6.55 12.02
N GLU A 109 14.38 5.64 11.73
CA GLU A 109 15.31 5.81 10.62
C GLU A 109 14.57 5.86 9.26
N LEU A 110 15.05 6.69 8.33
CA LEU A 110 14.51 6.83 6.98
C LEU A 110 14.44 5.49 6.24
N ALA A 111 15.48 4.66 6.33
CA ALA A 111 15.53 3.36 5.67
C ALA A 111 14.46 2.40 6.23
N THR A 112 14.33 2.33 7.56
CA THR A 112 13.31 1.51 8.23
C THR A 112 11.90 1.97 7.86
N ALA A 113 11.63 3.27 7.91
CA ALA A 113 10.34 3.83 7.50
C ALA A 113 10.02 3.52 6.03
N ALA A 114 11.01 3.61 5.15
CA ALA A 114 10.83 3.32 3.73
C ALA A 114 10.48 1.85 3.48
N ARG A 115 11.24 0.93 4.08
CA ARG A 115 10.98 -0.51 3.97
C ARG A 115 9.62 -0.89 4.55
N ALA A 116 9.26 -0.30 5.68
CA ALA A 116 7.95 -0.47 6.30
C ALA A 116 6.79 -0.08 5.37
N ILE A 117 6.89 1.07 4.69
CA ILE A 117 5.89 1.53 3.70
C ILE A 117 5.79 0.54 2.53
N VAL A 118 6.92 0.09 1.99
CA VAL A 118 6.90 -0.85 0.87
C VAL A 118 6.29 -2.20 1.29
N LEU A 119 6.65 -2.72 2.46
CA LEU A 119 6.07 -3.95 3.00
C LEU A 119 4.55 -3.82 3.22
N ALA A 120 4.09 -2.68 3.76
CA ALA A 120 2.67 -2.39 3.90
C ALA A 120 1.96 -2.37 2.53
N THR A 121 2.57 -1.75 1.52
CA THR A 121 2.05 -1.68 0.16
C THR A 121 1.93 -3.07 -0.48
N MET A 122 2.95 -3.91 -0.30
CA MET A 122 2.93 -5.29 -0.81
C MET A 122 1.85 -6.12 -0.10
N SER A 123 1.74 -5.98 1.22
CA SER A 123 0.68 -6.62 2.03
C SER A 123 -0.72 -6.27 1.52
N ASN A 124 -0.99 -4.97 1.29
CA ASN A 124 -2.26 -4.49 0.74
C ASN A 124 -2.55 -5.08 -0.65
N THR A 125 -1.52 -5.13 -1.50
CA THR A 125 -1.61 -5.69 -2.85
C THR A 125 -1.93 -7.18 -2.83
N VAL A 126 -1.31 -7.95 -1.91
CA VAL A 126 -1.62 -9.37 -1.70
C VAL A 126 -3.08 -9.55 -1.27
N VAL A 127 -3.58 -8.75 -0.34
CA VAL A 127 -4.98 -8.84 0.12
C VAL A 127 -5.94 -8.53 -1.03
N LYS A 128 -5.74 -7.42 -1.76
CA LYS A 128 -6.57 -7.05 -2.91
C LYS A 128 -6.52 -8.12 -4.01
N GLY A 129 -5.34 -8.66 -4.29
CA GLY A 129 -5.17 -9.80 -5.19
C GLY A 129 -5.93 -11.03 -4.72
N GLY A 130 -5.85 -11.38 -3.43
CA GLY A 130 -6.58 -12.48 -2.82
C GLY A 130 -8.10 -12.32 -2.91
N ILE A 131 -8.61 -11.09 -2.74
CA ILE A 131 -10.05 -10.79 -2.93
C ILE A 131 -10.46 -11.08 -4.38
N VAL A 132 -9.68 -10.64 -5.37
CA VAL A 132 -9.95 -10.91 -6.79
C VAL A 132 -9.88 -12.42 -7.09
N LEU A 133 -8.90 -13.12 -6.54
CA LEU A 133 -8.71 -14.56 -6.75
C LEU A 133 -9.82 -15.42 -6.11
N SER A 134 -10.43 -14.94 -5.03
CA SER A 134 -11.54 -15.64 -4.35
C SER A 134 -12.91 -15.29 -4.92
N SER A 135 -13.18 -14.00 -5.19
CA SER A 135 -14.50 -13.51 -5.59
C SER A 135 -14.67 -13.25 -7.09
N GLY A 136 -13.59 -13.14 -7.86
CA GLY A 136 -13.66 -12.84 -9.30
C GLY A 136 -14.05 -14.03 -10.18
N SER A 137 -14.42 -13.79 -11.44
CA SER A 137 -14.64 -14.84 -12.44
C SER A 137 -13.33 -15.51 -12.88
N ALA A 138 -13.37 -16.75 -13.37
CA ALA A 138 -12.15 -17.45 -13.82
C ALA A 138 -11.37 -16.68 -14.90
N ALA A 139 -12.08 -15.96 -15.78
CA ALA A 139 -11.47 -15.06 -16.77
C ALA A 139 -10.75 -13.88 -16.11
N LEU A 140 -11.40 -13.21 -15.15
CA LEU A 140 -10.82 -12.09 -14.40
C LEU A 140 -9.57 -12.51 -13.61
N ARG A 141 -9.62 -13.67 -12.95
CA ARG A 141 -8.50 -14.24 -12.21
C ARG A 141 -7.29 -14.44 -13.12
N ARG A 142 -7.47 -15.11 -14.26
CA ARG A 142 -6.39 -15.36 -15.23
C ARG A 142 -5.83 -14.08 -15.83
N ALA A 143 -6.69 -13.10 -16.09
CA ALA A 143 -6.28 -11.81 -16.64
C ALA A 143 -5.51 -10.95 -15.63
N LEU A 144 -5.78 -11.02 -14.33
CA LEU A 144 -5.13 -10.13 -13.34
C LEU A 144 -3.89 -10.75 -12.66
N LEU A 145 -3.79 -12.07 -12.61
CA LEU A 145 -2.71 -12.79 -11.91
C LEU A 145 -1.29 -12.37 -12.37
N PRO A 146 -1.00 -12.21 -13.68
CA PRO A 146 0.33 -11.78 -14.13
C PRO A 146 0.68 -10.36 -13.69
N GLY A 147 -0.30 -9.45 -13.70
CA GLY A 147 -0.14 -8.07 -13.26
C GLY A 147 0.17 -7.98 -11.77
N PHE A 148 -0.56 -8.71 -10.92
CA PHE A 148 -0.29 -8.77 -9.49
C PHE A 148 1.10 -9.33 -9.18
N LEU A 149 1.51 -10.40 -9.87
CA LEU A 149 2.86 -10.95 -9.71
C LEU A 149 3.94 -9.94 -10.11
N LEU A 150 3.75 -9.22 -11.23
CA LEU A 150 4.67 -8.16 -11.64
C LEU A 150 4.82 -7.07 -10.58
N ILE A 151 3.72 -6.58 -10.02
CA ILE A 151 3.72 -5.55 -8.97
C ILE A 151 4.44 -6.07 -7.72
N LEU A 152 4.10 -7.29 -7.26
CA LEU A 152 4.70 -7.86 -6.06
C LEU A 152 6.20 -8.12 -6.22
N VAL A 153 6.62 -8.67 -7.37
CA VAL A 153 8.04 -8.95 -7.63
C VAL A 153 8.83 -7.64 -7.71
N THR A 154 8.38 -6.68 -8.51
CA THR A 154 9.09 -5.41 -8.68
C THR A 154 9.16 -4.62 -7.37
N GLY A 155 8.05 -4.49 -6.66
CA GLY A 155 8.00 -3.78 -5.38
C GLY A 155 8.85 -4.44 -4.30
N THR A 156 8.76 -5.77 -4.13
CA THR A 156 9.52 -6.49 -3.11
C THR A 156 11.03 -6.47 -3.41
N VAL A 157 11.43 -6.72 -4.66
CA VAL A 157 12.85 -6.71 -5.04
C VAL A 157 13.48 -5.34 -4.79
N LEU A 158 12.79 -4.27 -5.17
CA LEU A 158 13.29 -2.91 -4.96
C LEU A 158 13.29 -2.52 -3.47
N ALA A 159 12.40 -3.08 -2.65
CA ALA A 159 12.41 -2.88 -1.19
C ALA A 159 13.69 -3.37 -0.52
N PHE A 160 14.30 -4.44 -1.05
CA PHE A 160 15.52 -5.04 -0.51
C PHE A 160 16.81 -4.46 -1.13
N ILE A 161 16.69 -3.74 -2.25
CA ILE A 161 17.80 -3.05 -2.90
C ILE A 161 18.06 -1.67 -2.28
N VAL A 162 17.02 -1.07 -1.67
CA VAL A 162 17.05 0.24 -1.03
C VAL A 162 17.25 0.11 0.49
#